data_AF-A0A4Z2EUN4-F1
#
_entry.id   AF-A0A4Z2EUN4-F1
#
_cell.length_a   1.000
_cell.length_b   1.000
_cell.length_c   1.000
_cell.angle_alpha   90.00
_cell.angle_beta   90.00
_cell.angle_gamma   90.00
#
_symmetry.space_group_name_H-M   'P 1'
#
loop_
_entity.id
_entity.type
_entity.pdbx_description
1 polymer ?
#
loop_
_entity_poly.entity_id
_entity_poly.type
_entity_poly.pdbx_seq_one_letter_code
_entity_poly.pdbx_strand_id
1 'polypeptide(L)'
;MPNDKPENYDVWYESRFEECDREACLSFSKDSLCSRVTVDHNYYAVCQNLLSRYATWRGTTGGLLHDPPAHIAKDGQLLTLLDECTRPKKHYGRFQAAKELREYLTQLAAASSSATAR
;
A
#
# COMPACT_ATOMS: atom_id res chain seq x y z
N MET A 1 -30.31 8.02 -21.44
CA MET A 1 -28.99 7.51 -21.85
C MET A 1 -28.92 6.07 -21.42
N PRO A 2 -28.63 5.12 -22.31
CA PRO A 2 -28.30 3.75 -21.90
C PRO A 2 -27.10 3.81 -20.96
N ASN A 3 -27.06 2.91 -20.00
CA ASN A 3 -26.01 2.85 -19.00
C ASN A 3 -24.73 2.30 -19.68
N ASP A 4 -23.93 3.15 -20.33
CA ASP A 4 -22.69 2.80 -21.07
C ASP A 4 -21.54 2.33 -20.17
N LYS A 5 -21.85 1.85 -18.97
CA LYS A 5 -20.86 1.31 -18.03
C LYS A 5 -20.24 0.04 -18.65
N PRO A 6 -18.89 -0.04 -18.73
CA PRO A 6 -18.21 -1.27 -19.07
C PRO A 6 -18.62 -2.43 -18.15
N GLU A 7 -18.40 -3.66 -18.62
CA GLU A 7 -18.57 -4.83 -17.77
C GLU A 7 -17.70 -4.71 -16.51
N ASN A 8 -18.24 -5.08 -15.35
CA ASN A 8 -17.59 -4.99 -14.05
C ASN A 8 -17.26 -3.58 -13.55
N TYR A 9 -17.85 -2.51 -14.11
CA TYR A 9 -17.55 -1.13 -13.74
C TYR A 9 -17.57 -0.86 -12.22
N ASP A 10 -18.60 -1.34 -11.52
CA ASP A 10 -18.78 -1.14 -10.08
C ASP A 10 -18.10 -2.22 -9.21
N VAL A 11 -17.43 -3.20 -9.84
CA VAL A 11 -16.69 -4.26 -9.13
C VAL A 11 -15.29 -3.76 -8.82
N TRP A 12 -14.92 -3.82 -7.54
CA TRP A 12 -13.61 -3.35 -7.10
C TRP A 12 -12.50 -4.25 -7.65
N TYR A 13 -11.33 -3.68 -7.86
CA TYR A 13 -10.14 -4.40 -8.30
C TYR A 13 -8.97 -4.18 -7.37
N GLU A 14 -8.51 -5.28 -6.79
CA GLU A 14 -7.31 -5.37 -5.97
C GLU A 14 -6.18 -6.00 -6.80
N SER A 15 -5.10 -5.24 -6.99
CA SER A 15 -3.94 -5.63 -7.78
C SER A 15 -3.28 -6.86 -7.17
N ARG A 16 -2.84 -7.81 -7.99
CA ARG A 16 -2.22 -9.04 -7.50
C ARG A 16 -0.83 -8.74 -6.96
N PHE A 17 -0.49 -9.31 -5.81
CA PHE A 17 0.90 -9.35 -5.36
C PHE A 17 1.73 -10.16 -6.37
N GLU A 18 2.84 -9.58 -6.78
CA GLU A 18 3.85 -10.22 -7.62
C GLU A 18 5.16 -10.27 -6.84
N GLU A 19 5.83 -11.42 -6.91
CA GLU A 19 7.17 -11.61 -6.35
C GLU A 19 8.15 -11.39 -7.49
N CYS A 20 9.03 -10.40 -7.32
CA CYS A 20 9.71 -9.78 -8.44
C CYS A 20 11.13 -9.38 -8.05
N ASP A 21 12.07 -9.84 -8.86
CA ASP A 21 13.51 -9.64 -8.65
C ASP A 21 14.04 -8.38 -9.35
N ARG A 22 13.13 -7.51 -9.83
CA ARG A 22 13.44 -6.33 -10.65
C ARG A 22 13.06 -5.04 -9.91
N GLU A 23 13.72 -3.94 -10.25
CA GLU A 23 13.38 -2.60 -9.76
C GLU A 23 11.97 -2.18 -10.22
N ALA A 24 11.24 -1.46 -9.37
CA ALA A 24 9.89 -0.90 -9.64
C ALA A 24 8.89 -1.95 -10.17
N CYS A 25 8.68 -2.99 -9.37
CA CYS A 25 7.73 -4.04 -9.64
C CYS A 25 6.28 -3.55 -9.62
N LEU A 26 5.63 -3.57 -10.79
CA LEU A 26 4.24 -3.18 -10.95
C LEU A 26 3.44 -4.33 -11.55
N SER A 27 2.33 -4.67 -10.91
CA SER A 27 1.36 -5.67 -11.34
C SER A 27 0.06 -4.93 -11.65
N PHE A 28 -0.38 -4.99 -12.91
CA PHE A 28 -1.62 -4.38 -13.35
C PHE A 28 -2.23 -5.05 -14.58
N SER A 29 -3.55 -4.93 -14.69
CA SER A 29 -4.31 -5.25 -15.89
C SER A 29 -4.82 -3.95 -16.49
N LYS A 30 -4.37 -3.60 -17.70
CA LYS A 30 -4.87 -2.43 -18.44
C LYS A 30 -6.39 -2.43 -18.50
N ASP A 31 -6.98 -3.58 -18.87
CA ASP A 31 -8.44 -3.70 -19.00
C ASP A 31 -9.13 -3.45 -17.66
N SER A 32 -8.61 -3.99 -16.56
CA SER A 32 -9.20 -3.77 -15.22
C SER A 32 -9.07 -2.32 -14.78
N LEU A 33 -7.94 -1.65 -15.08
CA LEU A 33 -7.75 -0.22 -14.78
C LEU A 33 -8.65 0.69 -15.61
N CYS A 34 -8.97 0.32 -16.85
CA CYS A 34 -9.78 1.15 -17.74
C CYS A 34 -11.29 0.87 -17.63
N SER A 35 -11.69 -0.32 -17.18
CA SER A 35 -13.11 -0.73 -17.11
C SER A 35 -13.75 -0.52 -15.74
N ARG A 36 -12.97 -0.41 -14.66
CA ARG A 36 -13.48 -0.38 -13.28
C ARG A 36 -13.24 0.97 -12.62
N VAL A 37 -14.23 1.44 -11.86
CA VAL A 37 -14.17 2.75 -11.19
C VAL A 37 -13.34 2.73 -9.91
N THR A 38 -13.24 1.56 -9.25
CA THR A 38 -12.53 1.41 -7.97
C THR A 38 -11.39 0.43 -8.12
N VAL A 39 -10.16 0.96 -8.12
CA VAL A 39 -8.92 0.19 -8.27
C VAL A 39 -7.88 0.66 -7.24
N ASP A 40 -7.03 -0.25 -6.76
CA ASP A 40 -6.03 0.05 -5.73
C ASP A 40 -4.59 0.17 -6.25
N HIS A 41 -4.39 0.27 -7.57
CA HIS A 41 -3.08 0.14 -8.18
C HIS A 41 -2.02 1.09 -7.58
N ASN A 42 -2.41 2.32 -7.26
CA ASN A 42 -1.50 3.27 -6.60
C ASN A 42 -1.16 2.85 -5.17
N TYR A 43 -2.11 2.27 -4.43
CA TYR A 43 -1.83 1.71 -3.10
C TYR A 43 -0.87 0.53 -3.21
N TYR A 44 -1.08 -0.36 -4.19
CA TYR A 44 -0.18 -1.48 -4.45
C TYR A 44 1.23 -0.99 -4.79
N ALA A 45 1.35 -0.06 -5.74
CA ALA A 45 2.64 0.48 -6.18
C ALA A 45 3.44 1.07 -5.01
N VAL A 46 2.79 1.87 -4.15
CA VAL A 46 3.43 2.47 -2.97
C VAL A 46 3.77 1.42 -1.92
N CYS A 47 2.84 0.52 -1.58
CA CYS A 47 3.08 -0.47 -0.54
C CYS A 47 4.17 -1.48 -0.94
N GLN A 48 4.11 -2.01 -2.16
CA GLN A 48 5.12 -2.93 -2.69
C GLN A 48 6.48 -2.25 -2.83
N ASN A 49 6.56 -1.14 -3.56
CA ASN A 49 7.85 -0.62 -4.05
C ASN A 49 8.50 0.42 -3.15
N LEU A 50 7.73 1.04 -2.25
CA LEU A 50 8.25 2.13 -1.42
C LEU A 50 8.26 1.79 0.06
N LEU A 51 7.20 1.19 0.59
CA LEU A 51 7.03 1.08 2.04
C LEU A 51 7.43 -0.27 2.62
N SER A 52 7.15 -1.36 1.90
CA SER A 52 7.36 -2.72 2.41
C SER A 52 8.77 -3.24 2.21
N ARG A 53 9.07 -4.33 2.91
CA ARG A 53 10.32 -5.11 2.76
C ARG A 53 10.58 -5.65 1.35
N TYR A 54 9.56 -5.67 0.49
CA TYR A 54 9.69 -6.15 -0.89
C TYR A 54 10.18 -5.05 -1.85
N ALA A 55 10.37 -3.82 -1.37
CA ALA A 55 10.92 -2.75 -2.19
C ALA A 55 12.35 -3.09 -2.63
N THR A 56 12.55 -3.09 -3.94
CA THR A 56 13.83 -3.41 -4.61
C THR A 56 14.50 -2.17 -5.22
N TRP A 57 13.90 -0.98 -5.07
CA TRP A 57 14.44 0.25 -5.66
C TRP A 57 15.80 0.62 -5.07
N ARG A 58 16.70 1.14 -5.92
CA ARG A 58 18.08 1.48 -5.52
C ARG A 58 18.10 2.48 -4.38
N GLY A 59 18.84 2.14 -3.33
CA GLY A 59 18.97 2.99 -2.13
C GLY A 59 17.78 2.92 -1.17
N THR A 60 16.73 2.15 -1.48
CA THR A 60 15.59 1.92 -0.58
C THR A 60 15.24 0.43 -0.52
N THR A 61 16.24 -0.45 -0.65
CA THR A 61 16.05 -1.90 -0.50
C THR A 61 15.50 -2.20 0.90
N GLY A 62 14.39 -2.93 0.96
CA GLY A 62 13.65 -3.16 2.20
C GLY A 62 12.57 -2.10 2.50
N GLY A 63 12.50 -1.03 1.71
CA GLY A 63 11.48 0.02 1.79
C GLY A 63 11.85 1.13 2.76
N LEU A 64 11.11 2.23 2.76
CA LEU A 64 11.38 3.38 3.63
C LEU A 64 11.12 3.11 5.12
N LEU A 65 10.43 2.02 5.44
CA LEU A 65 9.99 1.69 6.80
C LEU A 65 10.60 0.36 7.31
N HIS A 66 11.76 -0.05 6.77
CA HIS A 66 12.43 -1.31 7.12
C HIS A 66 12.88 -1.42 8.58
N ASP A 67 13.35 -0.31 9.18
CA ASP A 67 13.90 -0.27 10.54
C ASP A 67 13.21 0.82 11.40
N PRO A 68 11.94 0.63 11.80
CA PRO A 68 11.25 1.58 12.65
C PRO A 68 11.81 1.58 14.09
N PRO A 69 11.74 2.70 14.83
CA PRO A 69 12.14 2.75 16.23
C PRO A 69 11.43 1.69 17.08
N ALA A 70 12.10 1.15 18.11
CA ALA A 70 11.61 0.03 18.90
C ALA A 70 10.20 0.24 19.50
N HIS A 71 9.87 1.47 19.92
CA HIS A 71 8.55 1.80 20.46
C HIS A 71 7.44 1.77 19.41
N ILE A 72 7.76 1.99 18.13
CA ILE A 72 6.82 1.86 17.00
C ILE A 72 6.68 0.39 16.61
N ALA A 73 7.77 -0.37 16.61
CA ALA A 73 7.78 -1.78 16.26
C ALA A 73 7.08 -2.68 17.30
N LYS A 74 7.06 -2.25 18.57
CA LYS A 74 6.69 -3.06 19.74
C LYS A 74 5.37 -3.82 19.59
N ASP A 75 4.34 -3.16 19.10
CA ASP A 75 2.98 -3.74 19.06
C ASP A 75 2.69 -4.44 17.72
N GLY A 76 3.64 -4.46 16.79
CA GLY A 76 3.50 -5.13 15.48
C GLY A 76 2.45 -4.51 14.54
N GLN A 77 1.80 -3.42 14.94
CA GLN A 77 0.75 -2.76 14.15
C GLN A 77 1.28 -2.28 12.79
N LEU A 78 2.44 -1.61 12.76
CA LEU A 78 3.04 -1.12 11.52
C LEU A 78 3.32 -2.27 10.53
N LEU A 79 3.93 -3.36 11.00
CA LEU A 79 4.24 -4.53 10.18
C LEU A 79 2.95 -5.19 9.66
N THR A 80 1.92 -5.30 10.50
CA THR A 80 0.62 -5.87 10.10
C THR A 80 -0.04 -5.04 8.99
N LEU A 81 0.00 -3.71 9.11
CA LEU A 81 -0.54 -2.79 8.11
C LEU A 81 0.26 -2.85 6.80
N LEU A 82 1.59 -2.91 6.87
CA LEU A 82 2.45 -3.04 5.69
C LEU A 82 2.24 -4.37 4.96
N ASP A 83 2.14 -5.47 5.70
CA ASP A 83 1.91 -6.80 5.13
C ASP A 83 0.55 -6.86 4.42
N GLU A 84 -0.52 -6.39 5.07
CA GLU A 84 -1.86 -6.37 4.46
C GLU A 84 -1.94 -5.41 3.28
N CYS A 85 -1.27 -4.24 3.35
CA CYS A 85 -1.24 -3.32 2.22
C CYS A 85 -0.48 -3.90 1.02
N THR A 86 0.52 -4.73 1.25
CA THR A 86 1.35 -5.27 0.16
C THR A 86 0.75 -6.54 -0.43
N ARG A 87 0.50 -7.53 0.44
CA ARG A 87 -0.01 -8.86 0.10
C ARG A 87 -1.28 -9.13 0.92
N PRO A 88 -2.41 -8.53 0.54
CA PRO A 88 -3.65 -8.60 1.31
C PRO A 88 -4.10 -10.06 1.49
N LYS A 89 -4.46 -10.41 2.73
CA LYS A 89 -5.04 -11.71 3.07
C LYS A 89 -6.56 -11.63 3.13
N LYS A 90 -7.09 -10.43 3.36
CA LYS A 90 -8.52 -10.13 3.34
C LYS A 90 -8.91 -9.65 1.95
N HIS A 91 -10.10 -10.02 1.51
CA HIS A 91 -10.64 -9.54 0.25
C HIS A 91 -10.80 -8.02 0.29
N TYR A 92 -10.16 -7.30 -0.66
CA TYR A 92 -10.09 -5.84 -0.67
C TYR A 92 -9.37 -5.23 0.54
N GLY A 93 -8.54 -6.04 1.21
CA GLY A 93 -7.83 -5.65 2.42
C GLY A 93 -6.87 -4.48 2.19
N ARG A 94 -6.30 -4.34 0.98
CA ARG A 94 -5.34 -3.28 0.67
C ARG A 94 -5.96 -1.89 0.80
N PHE A 95 -7.22 -1.72 0.38
CA PHE A 95 -7.91 -0.42 0.45
C PHE A 95 -7.97 0.10 1.89
N GLN A 96 -8.37 -0.77 2.82
CA GLN A 96 -8.47 -0.42 4.23
C GLN A 96 -7.09 -0.28 4.87
N ALA A 97 -6.17 -1.21 4.60
CA ALA A 97 -4.82 -1.19 5.14
C ALA A 97 -4.05 0.08 4.71
N ALA A 98 -4.17 0.51 3.45
CA ALA A 98 -3.52 1.73 2.95
C ALA A 98 -4.05 2.99 3.67
N LYS A 99 -5.36 3.05 3.92
CA LYS A 99 -5.98 4.14 4.68
C LYS A 99 -5.46 4.18 6.12
N GLU A 100 -5.54 3.06 6.82
CA GLU A 100 -5.09 2.93 8.22
C GLU A 100 -3.59 3.19 8.36
N LEU A 101 -2.77 2.70 7.42
CA LEU A 101 -1.33 2.96 7.38
C LEU A 101 -1.04 4.44 7.23
N ARG A 102 -1.72 5.14 6.32
CA ARG A 102 -1.56 6.59 6.15
C ARG A 102 -1.94 7.34 7.42
N GLU A 103 -3.06 6.99 8.04
CA GLU A 103 -3.52 7.62 9.29
C GLU A 103 -2.53 7.39 10.44
N TYR A 104 -2.04 6.16 10.59
CA TYR A 104 -1.03 5.80 11.58
C TYR A 104 0.26 6.61 11.39
N LEU A 105 0.81 6.65 10.17
CA LEU A 105 2.02 7.42 9.87
C LEU A 105 1.83 8.93 10.09
N THR A 106 0.63 9.46 9.78
CA THR A 106 0.30 10.87 10.01
C THR A 106 0.32 11.22 11.49
N GLN A 107 -0.25 10.36 12.34
CA GLN A 107 -0.22 10.53 13.80
C GLN A 107 1.20 10.51 14.36
N LEU A 108 2.03 9.58 13.88
CA LEU A 108 3.45 9.51 14.27
C LEU A 108 4.23 10.76 13.86
N ALA A 109 3.99 11.28 12.65
CA ALA A 109 4.63 12.50 12.16
C ALA A 109 4.22 13.73 13.01
N ALA A 110 2.94 13.84 13.36
CA ALA A 110 2.44 14.91 14.22
C ALA A 110 3.00 14.85 15.65
N ALA A 111 3.06 13.65 16.23
CA ALA A 111 3.66 13.42 17.55
C ALA A 111 5.16 13.76 17.55
N SER A 112 5.88 13.36 16.50
CA SER A 112 7.31 13.65 16.33
C SER A 112 7.56 15.16 16.20
N SER A 113 6.72 15.86 15.44
CA SER A 113 6.82 17.32 15.26
C SER A 113 6.53 18.10 16.56
N SER A 114 5.69 17.54 17.42
CA SER A 114 5.38 18.12 18.73
C SER A 114 6.50 17.87 19.75
N ALA A 115 7.27 16.80 19.58
CA ALA A 115 8.41 16.47 20.44
C ALA A 115 9.65 17.32 20.12
N THR A 116 9.86 17.74 18.86
CA THR A 116 10.95 18.65 18.46
C THR A 116 10.67 20.13 18.76
N ALA A 117 9.41 20.50 19.04
CA ALA A 117 9.01 21.86 19.38
C ALA A 117 9.05 22.14 20.91
N ARG A 118 9.47 21.17 21.72
CA ARG A 118 9.74 21.30 23.16
C ARG A 118 11.23 21.14 23.43
#